data_AF-A0A0B6YNR0-F1
#
_entry.id   AF-A0A0B6YNR0-F1
#
_cell.length_a   1.000
_cell.length_b   1.000
_cell.length_c   1.000
_cell.angle_alpha   90.00
_cell.angle_beta   90.00
_cell.angle_gamma   90.00
#
_symmetry.space_group_name_H-M   'P 1'
#
loop_
_entity.id
_entity.type
_entity.pdbx_description
1 polymer ?
#
loop_
_entity_poly.entity_id
_entity_poly.type
_entity_poly.pdbx_seq_one_letter_code
_entity_poly.pdbx_strand_id
1 'polypeptide(L)'
;SNIPSPGADWPRGIYCINRVGGRCPNGFSTGSITWQDEVENPDALTWGIIPDGAYTANSTNIIYCCRDDGQHDDPIYLPKSRPFYLYRYNGTCQEVVGMQSFSEYMIF
;
A
#
# COMPACT_ATOMS: atom_id res chain seq x y z
N SER A 1 3.02 12.52 -17.31
CA SER A 1 3.32 13.67 -16.42
C SER A 1 4.10 13.15 -15.23
N ASN A 2 5.40 13.49 -15.13
CA ASN A 2 6.19 13.18 -13.93
C ASN A 2 5.82 14.19 -12.85
N ILE A 3 5.07 13.76 -11.84
CA ILE A 3 4.91 14.51 -10.60
C ILE A 3 6.03 14.04 -9.68
N PRO A 4 7.09 14.84 -9.46
CA PRO A 4 8.07 14.51 -8.43
C PRO A 4 7.35 14.61 -7.09
N SER A 5 7.26 13.49 -6.36
CA SER A 5 6.77 13.49 -4.98
C SER A 5 7.63 14.47 -4.16
N PRO A 6 7.05 15.54 -3.60
CA PRO A 6 7.80 16.54 -2.82
C PRO A 6 7.91 16.17 -1.34
N GLY A 7 7.74 14.90 -0.97
CA GLY A 7 7.85 14.42 0.41
C GLY A 7 9.25 13.91 0.72
N ALA A 8 9.72 14.13 1.95
CA ALA A 8 10.89 13.46 2.50
C ALA A 8 10.87 11.96 2.18
N ASP A 9 12.05 11.34 2.05
CA ASP A 9 12.15 9.89 1.88
C ASP A 9 11.27 9.20 2.92
N TRP A 10 10.44 8.27 2.46
CA TRP A 10 9.60 7.46 3.33
C TRP A 10 10.45 6.93 4.50
N PRO A 11 9.95 6.96 5.74
CA PRO A 11 10.72 6.51 6.89
C PRO A 11 10.99 5.01 6.81
N ARG A 12 12.19 4.61 7.25
CA ARG A 12 12.53 3.19 7.44
C ARG A 12 11.53 2.53 8.37
N GLY A 13 11.22 1.27 8.11
CA GLY A 13 10.20 0.53 8.85
C GLY A 13 9.91 -0.81 8.19
N ILE A 14 8.80 -1.42 8.59
CA ILE A 14 8.35 -2.70 8.05
C ILE A 14 6.87 -2.64 7.64
N TYR A 15 6.64 -2.19 6.40
CA TYR A 15 5.30 -1.95 5.87
C TYR A 15 5.30 -1.91 4.34
N CYS A 16 4.12 -2.05 3.75
CA CYS A 16 3.91 -1.81 2.32
C CYS A 16 2.87 -0.73 2.05
N ILE A 17 2.98 -0.15 0.86
CA ILE A 17 2.06 0.85 0.31
C ILE A 17 1.65 0.43 -1.11
N ASN A 18 0.49 0.91 -1.57
CA ASN A 18 0.10 0.76 -2.97
C ASN A 18 1.13 1.42 -3.88
N ARG A 19 1.57 0.74 -4.93
CA ARG A 19 2.39 1.36 -5.95
C ARG A 19 1.51 2.23 -6.83
N VAL A 20 1.96 3.43 -7.13
CA VAL A 20 1.29 4.35 -8.06
C VAL A 20 2.35 4.95 -8.97
N GLY A 21 2.11 4.93 -10.28
CA GLY A 21 2.98 5.59 -11.25
C GLY A 21 4.14 4.72 -11.74
N GLY A 22 4.03 3.39 -11.63
CA GLY A 22 4.90 2.42 -12.29
C GLY A 22 6.19 2.07 -11.56
N ARG A 23 6.53 2.76 -10.45
CA ARG A 23 7.79 2.53 -9.73
C ARG A 23 7.63 2.69 -8.23
N CYS A 24 8.33 1.84 -7.47
CA CYS A 24 8.42 1.97 -6.03
C CYS A 24 9.36 3.12 -5.60
N PRO A 25 9.08 3.78 -4.46
CA PRO A 25 10.03 4.72 -3.87
C PRO A 25 11.37 4.05 -3.53
N ASN A 26 12.41 4.85 -3.33
CA ASN A 26 13.72 4.33 -2.91
C ASN A 26 13.59 3.57 -1.57
N GLY A 27 14.30 2.45 -1.46
CA GLY A 27 14.26 1.58 -0.27
C GLY A 27 13.10 0.59 -0.24
N PHE A 28 12.20 0.61 -1.23
CA PHE A 28 11.13 -0.37 -1.34
C PHE A 28 11.39 -1.39 -2.45
N SER A 29 11.00 -2.63 -2.18
CA SER A 29 10.91 -3.72 -3.12
C SER A 29 9.48 -3.87 -3.66
N THR A 30 9.35 -4.27 -4.93
CA THR A 30 8.03 -4.52 -5.54
C THR A 30 7.53 -5.90 -5.14
N GLY A 31 6.23 -6.00 -4.84
CA GLY A 31 5.50 -7.27 -4.78
C GLY A 31 4.07 -7.09 -5.30
N SER A 32 3.33 -8.19 -5.38
CA SER A 32 1.93 -8.15 -5.82
C SER A 32 1.08 -9.17 -5.10
N ILE A 33 -0.22 -8.90 -5.02
CA ILE A 33 -1.23 -9.83 -4.54
C ILE A 33 -2.31 -9.93 -5.60
N THR A 34 -2.81 -11.14 -5.83
CA THR A 34 -3.89 -11.40 -6.77
C THR A 34 -5.02 -12.12 -6.04
N TRP A 35 -6.22 -11.59 -6.19
CA TRP A 35 -7.46 -12.22 -5.76
C TRP A 35 -8.22 -12.69 -7.00
N GLN A 36 -8.84 -13.87 -6.90
CA GLN A 36 -9.80 -14.34 -7.89
C GLN A 36 -11.17 -13.89 -7.40
N ASP A 37 -11.85 -13.07 -8.18
CA ASP A 37 -13.13 -12.51 -7.80
C ASP A 37 -14.20 -13.57 -8.08
N GLU A 38 -14.91 -14.02 -7.04
CA GLU A 38 -15.79 -15.20 -7.08
C GLU A 38 -17.02 -15.03 -8.00
N VAL A 39 -17.32 -13.78 -8.36
CA VAL A 39 -18.43 -13.38 -9.23
C VAL A 39 -17.84 -12.56 -10.37
N GLU A 40 -18.22 -12.87 -11.62
CA GLU A 40 -17.92 -11.98 -12.75
C GLU A 40 -18.42 -10.57 -12.38
N ASN A 41 -17.50 -9.63 -12.25
CA ASN A 41 -17.84 -8.24 -12.00
C ASN A 41 -17.86 -7.49 -13.34
N PRO A 42 -19.02 -7.41 -14.03
CA PRO A 42 -19.15 -6.65 -15.27
C PRO A 42 -18.88 -5.15 -15.06
N ASP A 43 -18.88 -4.69 -13.81
CA ASP A 43 -18.57 -3.33 -13.37
C ASP A 43 -17.15 -3.23 -12.77
N ALA A 44 -16.17 -3.97 -13.29
CA ALA A 44 -14.73 -3.74 -13.05
C ALA A 44 -14.24 -2.38 -13.60
N LEU A 45 -15.09 -1.35 -13.51
CA LEU A 45 -14.83 0.03 -13.84
C LEU A 45 -13.96 0.63 -12.74
N THR A 46 -12.67 0.73 -13.03
CA THR A 46 -11.74 1.47 -12.19
C THR A 46 -11.75 2.94 -12.61
N TRP A 47 -12.02 3.85 -11.66
CA TRP A 47 -12.03 5.30 -11.90
C TRP A 47 -11.07 6.02 -10.94
N GLY A 48 -10.52 7.14 -11.39
CA GLY A 48 -9.60 7.96 -10.60
C GLY A 48 -8.15 7.45 -10.61
N ILE A 49 -7.38 7.82 -9.59
CA ILE A 49 -6.02 7.32 -9.39
C ILE A 49 -6.12 6.03 -8.60
N ILE A 50 -5.93 4.91 -9.29
CA ILE A 50 -5.92 3.57 -8.69
C ILE A 50 -4.48 3.08 -8.50
N PRO A 51 -4.25 2.09 -7.61
CA PRO A 51 -2.97 1.39 -7.54
C PRO A 51 -2.58 0.79 -8.90
N ASP A 52 -1.28 0.67 -9.14
CA ASP A 52 -0.77 -0.12 -10.24
C ASP A 52 -1.22 -1.57 -10.06
N GLY A 53 -1.69 -2.20 -11.14
CA GLY A 53 -2.29 -3.52 -11.06
C GLY A 53 -2.86 -3.99 -12.38
N ALA A 54 -3.49 -5.17 -12.34
CA ALA A 54 -4.31 -5.68 -13.42
C ALA A 54 -5.71 -5.98 -12.86
N TYR A 55 -6.72 -5.37 -13.46
CA TYR A 55 -8.10 -5.46 -13.02
C TYR A 55 -8.92 -6.08 -14.16
N THR A 56 -9.30 -7.35 -14.00
CA THR A 56 -10.12 -8.09 -14.96
C THR A 56 -11.50 -8.34 -14.38
N ALA A 57 -12.41 -8.91 -15.17
CA ALA A 57 -13.77 -9.23 -14.71
C ALA A 57 -13.81 -10.29 -13.58
N ASN A 58 -12.73 -11.03 -13.38
CA ASN A 58 -12.66 -12.18 -12.47
C ASN A 58 -11.39 -12.19 -11.60
N SER A 59 -10.56 -11.16 -11.70
CA SER A 59 -9.36 -11.09 -10.87
C SER A 59 -8.92 -9.65 -10.66
N THR A 60 -8.52 -9.40 -9.43
CA THR A 60 -7.92 -8.14 -9.02
C THR A 60 -6.48 -8.41 -8.60
N ASN A 61 -5.53 -7.85 -9.34
CA ASN A 61 -4.13 -7.81 -8.99
C ASN A 61 -3.76 -6.39 -8.55
N ILE A 62 -3.18 -6.28 -7.36
CA ILE A 62 -2.61 -5.03 -6.85
C ILE A 62 -1.10 -5.20 -6.69
N ILE A 63 -0.37 -4.22 -7.19
CA ILE A 63 1.08 -4.12 -7.03
C ILE A 63 1.37 -3.15 -5.89
N TYR A 64 2.18 -3.62 -4.95
CA TYR A 64 2.58 -2.87 -3.77
C TYR A 64 4.11 -2.71 -3.71
N CYS A 65 4.52 -1.75 -2.90
CA CYS A 65 5.90 -1.49 -2.55
C CYS A 65 6.07 -1.79 -1.08
N CYS A 66 6.93 -2.75 -0.73
CA CYS A 66 7.25 -3.10 0.65
C CYS A 66 8.67 -2.69 1.02
N ARG A 67 8.87 -2.32 2.28
CA ARG A 67 10.20 -2.16 2.88
C ARG A 67 10.24 -2.91 4.20
N ASP A 68 11.43 -3.32 4.59
CA ASP A 68 11.71 -4.14 5.78
C ASP A 68 13.04 -3.75 6.44
N ASP A 69 13.45 -2.49 6.25
CA ASP A 69 14.72 -1.92 6.71
C ASP A 69 14.60 -1.17 8.05
N GLY A 70 13.61 -1.53 8.87
CA GLY A 70 13.35 -0.98 10.20
C GLY A 70 12.59 -1.97 11.10
N GLN A 71 12.05 -1.48 12.21
CA GLN A 71 11.26 -2.29 13.16
C GLN A 71 9.85 -1.73 13.29
N HIS A 72 8.87 -2.61 13.50
CA HIS A 72 7.46 -2.22 13.55
C HIS A 72 7.10 -1.34 14.76
N ASP A 73 7.85 -1.48 15.85
CA ASP A 73 7.69 -0.82 17.15
C ASP A 73 8.57 0.43 17.30
N ASP A 74 9.36 0.79 16.28
CA ASP A 74 10.00 2.10 16.15
C ASP A 74 9.04 3.04 15.40
N PRO A 75 8.34 3.97 16.08
CA PRO A 75 7.22 4.68 15.47
C PRO A 75 7.67 5.64 14.37
N ILE A 76 7.03 5.55 13.20
CA ILE A 76 7.37 6.38 12.05
C ILE A 76 6.55 7.67 11.99
N TYR A 77 7.10 8.70 11.36
CA TYR A 77 6.41 9.96 11.11
C TYR A 77 5.78 9.97 9.72
N LEU A 78 4.45 9.99 9.67
CA LEU A 78 3.67 10.10 8.43
C LEU A 78 2.61 11.22 8.54
N PRO A 79 2.08 11.72 7.41
CA PRO A 79 0.98 12.66 7.42
C PRO A 79 -0.25 12.10 8.15
N LYS A 80 -0.60 12.70 9.29
CA LYS A 80 -1.67 12.23 10.19
C LYS A 80 -2.93 13.11 10.17
N SER A 81 -3.07 13.97 9.16
CA SER A 81 -4.25 14.83 9.00
C SER A 81 -5.51 14.05 8.62
N ARG A 82 -5.35 12.83 8.08
CA ARG A 82 -6.41 11.90 7.72
C ARG A 82 -5.96 10.46 8.03
N PRO A 83 -6.89 9.54 8.34
CA PRO A 83 -6.55 8.13 8.45
C PRO A 83 -6.03 7.59 7.11
N PHE A 84 -5.17 6.58 7.17
CA PHE A 84 -4.61 5.90 6.01
C PHE A 84 -4.34 4.43 6.34
N TYR A 85 -4.10 3.65 5.28
CA TYR A 85 -3.76 2.23 5.39
C TYR A 85 -2.30 2.00 5.02
N LEU A 86 -1.63 1.20 5.83
CA LEU A 86 -0.39 0.51 5.47
C LEU A 86 -0.68 -0.97 5.46
N TYR A 87 -0.14 -1.68 4.47
CA TYR A 87 -0.16 -3.14 4.49
C TYR A 87 0.92 -3.61 5.45
N ARG A 88 0.57 -4.52 6.36
CA ARG A 88 1.58 -5.17 7.20
C ARG A 88 2.56 -5.95 6.31
N TYR A 89 3.85 -5.86 6.61
CA TYR A 89 4.86 -6.70 5.97
C TYR A 89 5.38 -7.69 7.00
N ASN A 90 4.79 -8.89 7.04
CA ASN A 90 4.99 -9.87 8.12
C ASN A 90 4.56 -9.34 9.51
N GLY A 91 4.39 -10.24 10.49
CA GLY A 91 4.18 -9.87 11.90
C GLY A 91 3.00 -8.90 12.16
N THR A 92 3.29 -7.86 12.92
CA THR A 92 2.39 -6.83 13.46
C THR A 92 2.40 -5.54 12.63
N CYS A 93 1.43 -4.64 12.86
CA CYS A 93 1.37 -3.35 12.17
C CYS A 93 2.52 -2.42 12.58
N GLN A 94 3.03 -1.63 11.64
CA GLN A 94 3.96 -0.54 11.89
C GLN A 94 3.30 0.56 12.74
N GLU A 95 3.95 0.95 13.84
CA GLU A 95 3.52 2.06 14.68
C GLU A 95 3.78 3.41 14.00
N VAL A 96 2.85 4.35 14.18
CA VAL A 96 2.93 5.71 13.62
C VAL A 96 2.74 6.73 14.73
N VAL A 97 3.64 7.71 14.82
CA VAL A 97 3.65 8.70 15.89
C VAL A 97 2.33 9.48 15.98
N GLY A 98 1.65 9.33 17.12
CA GLY A 98 0.41 10.04 17.41
C GLY A 98 -0.82 9.50 16.68
N MET A 99 -0.76 8.24 16.23
CA MET A 99 -1.90 7.48 15.71
C MET A 99 -2.02 6.15 16.45
N GLN A 100 -3.21 5.56 16.44
CA GLN A 100 -3.45 4.19 16.90
C GLN A 100 -3.56 3.29 15.68
N SER A 101 -2.72 2.25 15.61
CA SER A 101 -2.75 1.24 14.55
C SER A 101 -3.51 0.00 15.00
N PHE A 102 -4.41 -0.49 14.15
CA PHE A 102 -5.11 -1.77 14.34
C PHE A 102 -5.18 -2.51 13.00
N SER A 103 -5.22 -3.83 13.04
CA SER A 103 -5.41 -4.64 11.84
C SER A 103 -6.86 -4.57 11.38
N GLU A 104 -7.06 -4.40 10.08
CA GLU A 104 -8.36 -4.43 9.43
C GLU A 104 -8.36 -5.45 8.29
N TYR A 105 -9.52 -6.02 7.99
CA TYR A 105 -9.70 -6.96 6.88
C TYR A 105 -10.17 -6.19 5.66
N MET A 106 -9.42 -6.32 4.56
CA MET A 106 -9.87 -5.84 3.26
C MET A 106 -10.63 -6.97 2.58
N ILE A 107 -11.91 -6.73 2.31
CA ILE A 107 -12.76 -7.63 1.53
C ILE A 107 -12.86 -7.01 0.14
N PHE A 108 -12.48 -7.79 -0.87
CA PHE A 108 -12.51 -7.42 -2.28
C PHE A 108 -13.56 -8.27 -2.99
#